data_AF-A0AB32ZZ79-F1
#
_entry.id   AF-A0AB32ZZ79-F1
#
_cell.length_a   1.000
_cell.length_b   1.000
_cell.length_c   1.000
_cell.angle_alpha   90.00
_cell.angle_beta   90.00
_cell.angle_gamma   90.00
#
_symmetry.space_group_name_H-M   'P 1'
#
loop_
_entity.id
_entity.type
_entity.pdbx_description
1 polymer ?
#
loop_
_entity_poly.entity_id
_entity_poly.type
_entity_poly.pdbx_seq_one_letter_code
_entity_poly.pdbx_strand_id
1 'polypeptide(L)'
;MTESFLRQRRNLFIINGVLLFSFMAKVNIDKLTIAGLSFNGFEKPEVIFLFIWTLYFYFLYRYFVYFLEYEKDTALEKWNSLMASIVDEKIRSIVDSHSSNVNARSISGYYQIKRNNMIVTFQSDRPEDESNPYSINNHELKLKKRDLILPQLSSLLRYSFLTSMVTSYVLPFIVSVYVLSVAGFSIWEGALFP
;
A
#
# COMPACT_ATOMS: atom_id res chain seq x y z
N MET A 1 15.31 -2.49 -24.40
CA MET A 1 14.92 -3.63 -25.26
C MET A 1 13.91 -4.61 -24.61
N THR A 2 13.50 -4.42 -23.35
CA THR A 2 12.66 -5.37 -22.59
C THR A 2 11.15 -5.16 -22.74
N GLU A 3 10.70 -3.93 -22.99
CA GLU A 3 9.27 -3.58 -23.00
C GLU A 3 8.50 -4.17 -24.20
N SER A 4 9.15 -4.21 -25.38
CA SER A 4 8.57 -4.81 -26.59
C SER A 4 8.33 -6.32 -26.42
N PHE A 5 9.26 -7.01 -25.77
CA PHE A 5 9.15 -8.45 -25.55
C PHE A 5 8.12 -8.79 -24.46
N LEU A 6 8.02 -7.98 -23.41
CA LEU A 6 6.94 -8.06 -22.42
C LEU A 6 5.56 -7.86 -23.06
N ARG A 7 5.44 -6.91 -24.00
CA ARG A 7 4.21 -6.66 -24.75
C ARG A 7 3.82 -7.86 -25.62
N GLN A 8 4.79 -8.45 -26.33
CA GLN A 8 4.57 -9.64 -27.16
C GLN A 8 4.08 -10.85 -26.36
N ARG A 9 4.68 -11.12 -25.19
CA ARG A 9 4.24 -12.21 -24.29
C ARG A 9 2.82 -12.03 -23.79
N ARG A 10 2.46 -10.80 -23.38
CA ARG A 10 1.10 -10.46 -22.95
C ARG A 10 0.09 -10.68 -24.08
N ASN A 11 0.40 -10.23 -25.29
CA ASN A 11 -0.48 -10.39 -26.44
C ASN A 11 -0.70 -11.86 -26.77
N LEU A 12 0.35 -12.69 -26.76
CA LEU A 12 0.23 -14.13 -26.99
C LEU A 12 -0.63 -14.81 -25.91
N PHE A 13 -0.44 -14.44 -24.64
CA PHE A 13 -1.24 -14.98 -23.54
C PHE A 13 -2.72 -14.60 -23.67
N ILE A 14 -3.00 -13.35 -24.05
CA ILE A 14 -4.37 -12.86 -24.30
C ILE A 14 -5.00 -13.62 -25.46
N ILE A 15 -4.30 -13.76 -26.59
CA ILE A 15 -4.82 -14.48 -27.77
C ILE A 15 -5.12 -15.93 -27.41
N ASN A 16 -4.21 -16.62 -26.71
CA ASN A 16 -4.44 -18.00 -26.25
C ASN A 16 -5.66 -18.09 -25.32
N GLY A 17 -5.80 -17.16 -24.38
CA GLY A 17 -6.97 -17.09 -23.49
C GLY A 17 -8.28 -16.90 -24.24
N VAL A 18 -8.31 -15.98 -25.22
CA VAL A 18 -9.49 -15.72 -26.05
C VAL A 18 -9.85 -16.91 -26.94
N LEU A 19 -8.84 -17.58 -27.52
CA LEU A 19 -9.06 -18.78 -28.33
C LEU A 19 -9.64 -19.92 -27.50
N LEU A 20 -9.06 -20.18 -26.32
CA LEU A 20 -9.54 -21.22 -25.40
C LEU A 20 -10.96 -20.91 -24.90
N PHE A 21 -11.24 -19.65 -24.54
CA PHE A 21 -12.59 -19.19 -24.20
C PHE A 21 -13.58 -19.44 -25.33
N SER A 22 -13.25 -19.01 -26.55
CA SER A 22 -14.14 -19.16 -27.71
C SER A 22 -14.45 -20.64 -28.02
N PHE A 23 -13.45 -21.51 -27.85
CA PHE A 23 -13.60 -22.95 -28.00
C PHE A 23 -14.51 -23.55 -26.91
N MET A 24 -14.29 -23.22 -25.63
CA MET A 24 -15.07 -23.78 -24.52
C MET A 24 -16.50 -23.25 -24.46
N ALA A 25 -16.70 -21.97 -24.76
CA ALA A 25 -18.01 -21.32 -24.71
C ALA A 25 -18.90 -21.68 -25.92
N LYS A 26 -18.37 -22.46 -26.88
CA LYS A 26 -19.04 -22.86 -28.13
C LYS A 26 -19.73 -21.67 -28.79
N VAL A 27 -18.93 -20.65 -29.06
CA VAL A 27 -19.44 -19.36 -29.56
C VAL A 27 -19.98 -19.55 -30.98
N ASN A 28 -21.32 -19.49 -31.13
CA ASN A 28 -21.97 -19.47 -32.44
C ASN A 28 -21.89 -18.05 -33.02
N ILE A 29 -21.02 -17.88 -34.01
CA ILE A 29 -20.86 -16.60 -34.73
C ILE A 29 -22.01 -16.48 -35.72
N ASP A 30 -22.99 -15.66 -35.39
CA ASP A 30 -24.21 -15.54 -36.20
C ASP A 30 -24.03 -14.53 -37.35
N LYS A 31 -23.43 -13.35 -37.06
CA LYS A 31 -23.10 -12.35 -38.09
C LYS A 31 -21.78 -11.63 -37.79
N LEU A 32 -20.95 -11.55 -38.82
CA LEU A 32 -19.75 -10.73 -38.86
C LEU A 32 -20.16 -9.34 -39.36
N THR A 33 -20.31 -8.35 -38.47
CA THR A 33 -20.60 -6.97 -38.86
C THR A 33 -19.31 -6.16 -38.94
N ILE A 34 -19.32 -5.08 -39.72
CA ILE A 34 -18.15 -4.21 -39.93
C ILE A 34 -17.66 -3.57 -38.61
N ALA A 35 -18.52 -3.51 -37.58
CA ALA A 35 -18.20 -2.99 -36.25
C ALA A 35 -17.89 -4.08 -35.20
N GLY A 36 -17.99 -5.37 -35.54
CA GLY A 36 -17.68 -6.46 -34.61
C GLY A 36 -18.41 -7.78 -34.88
N LEU A 37 -18.27 -8.70 -33.94
CA LEU A 37 -18.97 -9.99 -33.95
C LEU A 37 -20.26 -9.84 -33.15
N SER A 38 -21.41 -10.17 -33.76
CA SER A 38 -22.68 -10.26 -33.05
C SER A 38 -22.92 -11.72 -32.66
N PHE A 39 -22.93 -12.00 -31.36
CA PHE A 39 -23.21 -13.34 -30.82
C PHE A 39 -24.70 -13.40 -30.46
N ASN A 40 -25.45 -14.37 -31.01
CA ASN A 40 -26.88 -14.52 -30.73
C ASN A 40 -27.17 -15.25 -29.41
N GLY A 41 -26.12 -15.73 -28.74
CA GLY A 41 -26.20 -16.43 -27.45
C GLY A 41 -24.99 -17.32 -27.27
N PHE A 42 -24.62 -17.58 -26.02
CA PHE A 42 -23.61 -18.58 -25.68
C PHE A 42 -24.31 -19.87 -25.30
N GLU A 43 -23.90 -21.02 -25.86
CA GLU A 43 -24.51 -22.31 -25.54
C GLU A 43 -24.25 -22.73 -24.08
N LYS A 44 -23.15 -22.26 -23.49
CA LYS A 44 -22.72 -22.58 -22.12
C LYS A 44 -22.35 -21.32 -21.34
N PRO A 45 -23.33 -20.62 -20.73
CA PRO A 45 -23.07 -19.40 -19.96
C PRO A 45 -22.13 -19.63 -18.77
N GLU A 46 -22.08 -20.86 -18.22
CA GLU A 46 -21.21 -21.24 -17.10
C GLU A 46 -19.73 -21.04 -17.43
N VAL A 47 -19.34 -21.28 -18.70
CA VAL A 47 -17.97 -21.08 -19.17
C VAL A 47 -17.57 -19.61 -19.13
N ILE A 48 -18.52 -18.70 -19.39
CA ILE A 48 -18.29 -17.26 -19.31
C ILE A 48 -18.01 -16.86 -17.88
N PHE A 49 -18.83 -17.32 -16.94
CA PHE A 49 -18.63 -17.01 -15.52
C PHE A 49 -17.30 -17.57 -15.01
N LEU A 50 -16.95 -18.82 -15.36
CA LEU A 50 -15.67 -19.41 -15.03
C LEU A 50 -14.49 -18.60 -15.60
N PHE A 51 -14.61 -18.13 -16.84
CA PHE A 51 -13.59 -17.31 -17.49
C PHE A 51 -13.43 -15.95 -16.80
N ILE A 52 -14.53 -15.29 -16.45
CA ILE A 52 -14.53 -14.03 -15.69
C ILE A 52 -13.85 -14.23 -14.33
N TRP A 53 -14.19 -15.28 -13.58
CA TRP A 53 -13.54 -15.59 -12.30
C TRP A 53 -12.06 -15.87 -12.47
N THR A 54 -11.68 -16.61 -13.51
CA THR A 54 -10.26 -16.88 -13.83
C THR A 54 -9.50 -15.58 -14.09
N LEU A 55 -10.06 -14.67 -14.89
CA LEU A 55 -9.47 -13.35 -15.14
C LEU A 55 -9.40 -12.52 -13.86
N TYR A 56 -10.45 -12.53 -13.06
CA TYR A 56 -10.49 -11.84 -11.76
C TYR A 56 -9.35 -12.31 -10.85
N PHE A 57 -9.19 -13.62 -10.65
CA PHE A 57 -8.11 -14.16 -9.81
C PHE A 57 -6.73 -13.88 -10.39
N TYR A 58 -6.57 -13.97 -11.70
CA TYR A 58 -5.32 -13.62 -12.37
C TYR A 58 -4.94 -12.15 -12.14
N PHE A 59 -5.88 -11.22 -12.31
CA PHE A 59 -5.63 -9.81 -12.07
C PHE A 59 -5.40 -9.49 -10.61
N LEU A 60 -6.14 -10.13 -9.69
CA LEU A 60 -5.92 -9.99 -8.25
C LEU A 60 -4.52 -10.47 -7.85
N TYR A 61 -4.11 -11.65 -8.32
CA TYR A 61 -2.75 -12.16 -8.14
C TYR A 61 -1.70 -11.18 -8.69
N ARG A 62 -1.89 -10.71 -9.93
CA ARG A 62 -0.92 -9.79 -10.55
C ARG A 62 -0.83 -8.47 -9.82
N TYR A 63 -1.97 -7.97 -9.33
CA TYR A 63 -2.04 -6.78 -8.48
C TYR A 63 -1.21 -6.98 -7.19
N PHE A 64 -1.32 -8.13 -6.53
CA PHE A 64 -0.53 -8.44 -5.34
C PHE A 64 0.97 -8.50 -5.63
N VAL A 65 1.37 -9.19 -6.70
CA VAL A 65 2.77 -9.28 -7.12
C VAL A 65 3.33 -7.87 -7.38
N TYR A 66 2.58 -7.03 -8.10
CA TYR A 66 3.01 -5.66 -8.39
C TYR A 66 3.20 -4.84 -7.12
N PHE A 67 2.25 -4.92 -6.17
CA PHE A 67 2.37 -4.23 -4.89
C PHE A 67 3.61 -4.69 -4.10
N LEU A 68 3.85 -6.00 -4.03
CA LEU A 68 4.97 -6.56 -3.28
C LEU A 68 6.34 -6.26 -3.91
N GLU A 69 6.44 -6.29 -5.24
CA GLU A 69 7.71 -6.09 -5.96
C GLU A 69 8.12 -4.62 -6.07
N TYR A 70 7.17 -3.70 -6.26
CA TYR A 70 7.51 -2.33 -6.67
C TYR A 70 7.08 -1.26 -5.67
N GLU A 71 5.99 -1.47 -4.95
CA GLU A 71 5.31 -0.38 -4.24
C GLU A 71 5.45 -0.49 -2.72
N LYS A 72 5.68 -1.69 -2.20
CA LYS A 72 5.85 -1.94 -0.76
C LYS A 72 6.93 -1.05 -0.15
N ASP A 73 8.13 -1.02 -0.74
CA ASP A 73 9.25 -0.27 -0.16
C ASP A 73 9.00 1.24 -0.28
N THR A 74 8.52 1.70 -1.43
CA THR A 74 8.10 3.10 -1.64
C THR A 74 7.00 3.53 -0.65
N ALA A 75 6.04 2.66 -0.35
CA ALA A 75 4.99 2.91 0.64
C ALA A 75 5.57 3.05 2.04
N LEU A 76 6.48 2.15 2.42
CA LEU A 76 7.15 2.17 3.72
C LEU A 76 8.03 3.41 3.88
N GLU A 77 8.78 3.80 2.85
CA GLU A 77 9.59 5.01 2.86
C GLU A 77 8.75 6.28 3.01
N LYS A 78 7.67 6.41 2.24
CA LYS A 78 6.72 7.52 2.34
C LYS A 78 6.09 7.59 3.73
N TRP A 79 5.68 6.43 4.27
CA TRP A 79 5.15 6.32 5.62
C TRP A 79 6.18 6.76 6.66
N ASN A 80 7.42 6.27 6.57
CA ASN A 80 8.49 6.61 7.49
C ASN A 80 8.84 8.10 7.46
N SER A 81 8.91 8.68 6.27
CA SER A 81 9.17 10.12 6.08
C SER A 81 8.05 10.99 6.65
N LEU A 82 6.79 10.59 6.44
CA LEU A 82 5.65 11.33 6.97
C LEU A 82 5.53 11.21 8.49
N MET A 83 5.80 10.03 9.04
CA MET A 83 5.90 9.82 10.49
C MET A 83 7.05 10.61 11.10
N ALA A 84 8.22 10.63 10.47
CA ALA A 84 9.36 11.42 10.93
C ALA A 84 9.04 12.91 10.91
N SER A 85 8.44 13.43 9.84
CA SER A 85 8.11 14.86 9.76
C SER A 85 7.12 15.31 10.83
N ILE A 86 6.06 14.55 11.11
CA ILE A 86 5.00 14.99 12.04
C ILE A 86 5.32 14.58 13.49
N VAL A 87 5.72 13.33 13.70
CA VAL A 87 5.91 12.79 15.05
C VAL A 87 7.24 13.21 15.64
N ASP A 88 8.32 13.24 14.85
CA ASP A 88 9.62 13.71 15.38
C ASP A 88 9.59 15.20 15.66
N GLU A 89 8.86 16.01 14.89
CA GLU A 89 8.63 17.42 15.21
C GLU A 89 7.90 17.58 16.56
N LYS A 90 6.89 16.74 16.82
CA LYS A 90 6.24 16.75 18.15
C LYS A 90 7.20 16.33 19.25
N ILE A 91 8.00 15.29 19.04
CA ILE A 91 9.01 14.83 20.01
C ILE A 91 10.00 15.96 20.32
N ARG A 92 10.51 16.64 19.29
CA ARG A 92 11.39 17.81 19.44
C ARG A 92 10.74 18.89 20.29
N SER A 93 9.49 19.25 20.02
CA SER A 93 8.76 20.24 20.83
C SER A 93 8.65 19.86 22.31
N ILE A 94 8.56 18.56 22.63
CA ILE A 94 8.52 18.08 24.02
C ILE A 94 9.91 18.19 24.65
N VAL A 95 10.96 17.80 23.93
CA VAL A 95 12.35 17.87 24.41
C VAL A 95 12.79 19.32 24.63
N ASP A 96 12.48 20.22 23.69
CA ASP A 96 12.79 21.66 23.78
C ASP A 96 12.07 22.31 24.98
N SER A 97 10.89 21.80 25.35
CA SER A 97 10.19 22.27 26.55
C SER A 97 10.82 21.79 27.87
N HIS A 98 11.64 20.75 27.82
CA HIS A 98 12.26 20.13 28.99
C HIS A 98 13.67 20.64 29.30
N SER A 99 14.40 21.09 28.28
CA SER A 99 15.80 21.52 28.41
C SER A 99 16.13 22.66 27.45
N SER A 100 16.83 23.66 27.95
CA SER A 100 17.43 24.72 27.14
C SER A 100 18.70 24.23 26.44
N ASN A 101 18.95 24.65 25.20
CA ASN A 101 20.14 24.33 24.39
C ASN A 101 20.27 22.83 24.03
N VAL A 102 19.23 22.28 23.41
CA VAL A 102 19.24 20.90 22.90
C VAL A 102 19.85 20.86 21.51
N ASN A 103 20.75 19.91 21.28
CA ASN A 103 21.23 19.60 19.95
C ASN A 103 20.14 18.82 19.18
N ALA A 104 19.41 19.51 18.28
CA ALA A 104 18.31 18.93 17.51
C ALA A 104 18.69 17.69 16.68
N ARG A 105 19.97 17.52 16.32
CA ARG A 105 20.47 16.36 15.56
C ARG A 105 20.69 15.11 16.41
N SER A 106 20.78 15.29 17.73
CA SER A 106 21.01 14.20 18.70
C SER A 106 19.73 13.52 19.17
N ILE A 107 18.56 14.10 18.86
CA ILE A 107 17.26 13.60 19.31
C ILE A 107 16.93 12.30 18.58
N SER A 108 16.69 11.24 19.34
CA SER A 108 16.22 9.95 18.82
C SER A 108 14.94 10.11 17.99
N GLY A 109 14.88 9.45 16.83
CA GLY A 109 13.67 9.43 15.99
C GLY A 109 12.57 8.53 16.54
N TYR A 110 11.33 8.72 16.10
CA TYR A 110 10.15 8.00 16.58
C TYR A 110 10.32 6.47 16.60
N TYR A 111 10.89 5.88 15.55
CA TYR A 111 11.06 4.43 15.49
C TYR A 111 12.09 3.89 16.49
N GLN A 112 13.12 4.68 16.82
CA GLN A 112 14.10 4.34 17.85
C GLN A 112 13.43 4.40 19.23
N ILE A 113 12.69 5.48 19.49
CA ILE A 113 11.92 5.69 20.74
C ILE A 113 10.90 4.56 20.95
N LYS A 114 10.19 4.17 19.89
CA LYS A 114 9.21 3.07 19.94
C LYS A 114 9.85 1.73 20.30
N ARG A 115 11.08 1.47 19.83
CA ARG A 115 11.87 0.28 20.19
C ARG A 115 12.41 0.36 21.62
N ASN A 116 12.76 1.56 22.08
CA ASN A 116 13.35 1.79 23.40
C ASN A 116 12.32 2.17 24.48
N ASN A 117 11.16 1.50 24.52
CA ASN A 117 10.13 1.71 25.55
C ASN A 117 9.70 3.18 25.77
N MET A 118 9.67 3.98 24.70
CA MET A 118 9.32 5.41 24.73
C MET A 118 10.34 6.31 25.44
N ILE A 119 11.60 5.88 25.52
CA ILE A 119 12.69 6.69 26.05
C ILE A 119 13.35 7.45 24.89
N VAL A 120 13.35 8.78 25.00
CA VAL A 120 14.03 9.69 24.07
C VAL A 120 15.40 9.97 24.65
N THR A 121 16.44 9.70 23.86
CA THR A 121 17.78 10.18 24.17
C THR A 121 18.05 11.47 23.39
N PHE A 122 18.68 12.44 24.04
CA PHE A 122 19.10 13.70 23.42
C PHE A 122 20.32 14.27 24.15
N GLN A 123 21.04 15.16 23.49
CA GLN A 123 22.22 15.84 24.03
C GLN A 123 21.92 17.32 24.27
N SER A 124 22.39 17.83 25.40
CA SER A 124 22.38 19.27 25.70
C SER A 124 23.80 19.78 25.88
N ASP A 125 24.03 21.02 25.44
CA ASP A 125 25.29 21.71 25.66
C ASP A 125 25.28 22.37 27.04
N ARG A 126 26.32 22.10 27.84
CA ARG A 126 26.52 22.77 29.12
C ARG A 126 27.01 24.21 28.86
N PRO A 127 26.55 25.23 29.60
CA PRO A 127 27.18 26.55 29.55
C PRO A 127 28.67 26.42 29.92
N GLU A 128 29.52 27.16 29.22
CA GLU A 128 30.98 27.12 29.29
C GLU A 128 31.50 27.15 30.75
N ASP A 129 32.18 26.08 31.16
CA ASP A 129 33.10 26.11 32.30
C ASP A 129 34.52 26.25 31.71
N GLU A 130 35.30 27.22 32.20
CA GLU A 130 36.63 27.66 31.70
C GLU A 130 37.69 26.53 31.55
N SER A 131 37.39 25.32 31.99
CA SER A 131 38.32 24.19 32.00
C SER A 131 38.09 23.14 30.90
N ASN A 132 36.94 23.14 30.21
CA ASN A 132 36.68 22.14 29.16
C ASN A 132 35.63 22.61 28.14
N PRO A 133 36.02 22.97 26.89
CA PRO A 133 35.13 23.62 25.93
C PRO A 133 34.04 22.72 25.31
N TYR A 134 34.03 21.42 25.61
CA TYR A 134 33.03 20.48 25.07
C TYR A 134 32.64 19.43 26.11
N SER A 135 31.69 19.75 27.00
CA SER A 135 31.03 18.72 27.83
C SER A 135 29.61 18.46 27.30
N ILE A 136 29.44 17.29 26.66
CA ILE A 136 28.16 16.83 26.12
C ILE A 136 27.45 16.04 27.23
N ASN A 137 26.27 16.49 27.64
CA ASN A 137 25.43 15.72 28.56
C ASN A 137 24.38 14.92 27.79
N ASN A 138 24.42 13.60 27.94
CA ASN A 138 23.37 12.73 27.43
C ASN A 138 22.20 12.71 28.43
N HIS A 139 21.01 13.04 27.96
CA HIS A 139 19.78 13.01 28.74
C HIS A 139 18.82 11.95 28.20
N GLU A 140 18.03 11.39 29.10
CA GLU A 140 16.96 10.46 28.79
C GLU A 140 15.64 11.01 29.30
N LEU A 141 14.64 11.09 28.41
CA LEU A 141 13.29 11.52 28.75
C LEU A 141 12.28 10.44 28.39
N LYS A 142 11.51 9.99 29.38
CA LYS A 142 10.44 9.02 29.17
C LYS A 142 9.16 9.71 28.71
N LEU A 143 8.75 9.46 27.47
CA LEU A 143 7.51 10.00 26.90
C LEU A 143 6.29 9.17 27.32
N LYS A 144 5.17 9.85 27.52
CA LYS A 144 3.87 9.18 27.64
C LYS A 144 3.36 8.85 26.24
N LYS A 145 2.91 7.61 26.04
CA LYS A 145 2.33 7.17 24.74
C LYS A 145 1.20 8.09 24.28
N ARG A 146 0.41 8.62 25.21
CA ARG A 146 -0.73 9.52 24.94
C ARG A 146 -0.33 10.78 24.18
N ASP A 147 0.86 11.31 24.42
CA ASP A 147 1.32 12.56 23.82
C ASP A 147 1.63 12.39 22.32
N LEU A 148 1.83 11.14 21.87
CA LEU A 148 2.12 10.82 20.47
C LEU A 148 0.90 10.29 19.69
N ILE A 149 -0.24 10.00 20.35
CA ILE A 149 -1.42 9.43 19.67
C ILE A 149 -1.98 10.40 18.62
N LEU A 150 -2.13 11.68 18.99
CA LEU A 150 -2.67 12.69 18.07
C LEU A 150 -1.77 12.92 16.83
N PRO A 151 -0.45 13.13 16.97
CA PRO A 151 0.47 13.18 15.84
C PRO A 151 0.43 11.91 14.97
N GLN A 152 0.34 10.72 15.57
CA GLN A 152 0.23 9.45 14.85
C GLN A 152 -1.06 9.38 14.04
N LEU A 153 -2.19 9.75 14.63
CA LEU A 153 -3.47 9.76 13.94
C LEU A 153 -3.49 10.79 12.80
N SER A 154 -2.91 11.97 13.03
CA SER A 154 -2.74 12.99 11.98
C SER A 154 -1.87 12.47 10.83
N SER A 155 -0.79 11.77 11.15
CA SER A 155 0.09 11.12 10.18
C SER A 155 -0.65 10.06 9.38
N LEU A 156 -1.45 9.22 10.05
CA LEU A 156 -2.27 8.21 9.41
C LEU A 156 -3.31 8.82 8.47
N LEU A 157 -4.04 9.84 8.90
CA LEU A 157 -5.01 10.53 8.05
C LEU A 157 -4.33 11.19 6.85
N ARG A 158 -3.23 11.90 7.05
CA ARG A 158 -2.47 12.50 5.95
C ARG A 158 -1.97 11.43 4.98
N TYR A 159 -1.45 10.32 5.48
CA TYR A 159 -1.03 9.21 4.63
C TYR A 159 -2.23 8.60 3.87
N SER A 160 -3.39 8.50 4.49
CA SER A 160 -4.57 7.94 3.82
C SER A 160 -5.14 8.85 2.73
N PHE A 161 -5.14 10.18 2.94
CA PHE A 161 -5.78 11.13 2.03
C PHE A 161 -4.82 11.81 1.04
N LEU A 162 -3.55 11.99 1.41
CA LEU A 162 -2.55 12.70 0.57
C LEU A 162 -1.65 11.76 -0.21
N THR A 163 -1.70 10.45 0.05
CA THR A 163 -0.94 9.46 -0.71
C THR A 163 -1.86 8.63 -1.58
N SER A 164 -1.44 8.37 -2.82
CA SER A 164 -2.13 7.46 -3.73
C SER A 164 -2.18 6.02 -3.23
N MET A 165 -1.48 5.69 -2.14
CA MET A 165 -1.39 4.32 -1.63
C MET A 165 -2.75 3.73 -1.25
N VAL A 166 -3.63 4.52 -0.65
CA VAL A 166 -4.97 4.04 -0.29
C VAL A 166 -5.86 3.88 -1.51
N THR A 167 -5.86 4.86 -2.41
CA THR A 167 -6.74 4.86 -3.58
C THR A 167 -6.28 3.91 -4.68
N SER A 168 -4.98 3.77 -4.89
CA SER A 168 -4.39 2.90 -5.92
C SER A 168 -4.23 1.45 -5.47
N TYR A 169 -4.08 1.20 -4.16
CA TYR A 169 -3.90 -0.16 -3.65
C TYR A 169 -5.04 -0.58 -2.73
N VAL A 170 -5.14 0.01 -1.53
CA VAL A 170 -6.06 -0.50 -0.50
C VAL A 170 -7.51 -0.58 -0.98
N LEU A 171 -7.99 0.45 -1.67
CA LEU A 171 -9.37 0.51 -2.15
C LEU A 171 -9.68 -0.56 -3.23
N PRO A 172 -8.90 -0.71 -4.33
CA PRO A 172 -9.09 -1.81 -5.28
C PRO A 172 -9.06 -3.19 -4.63
N PHE A 173 -8.22 -3.39 -3.62
CA PHE A 173 -8.17 -4.65 -2.89
C PHE A 173 -9.46 -4.88 -2.07
N ILE A 174 -9.91 -3.89 -1.31
CA ILE A 174 -11.18 -3.96 -0.56
C ILE A 174 -12.35 -4.23 -1.50
N VAL A 175 -12.42 -3.52 -2.64
CA VAL A 175 -13.46 -3.74 -3.66
C VAL A 175 -13.38 -5.16 -4.21
N SER A 176 -12.17 -5.66 -4.48
CA SER A 176 -11.97 -7.04 -4.94
C SER A 176 -12.51 -8.04 -3.91
N VAL A 177 -12.12 -7.92 -2.64
CA VAL A 177 -12.61 -8.80 -1.55
C VAL A 177 -14.13 -8.69 -1.40
N TYR A 178 -14.69 -7.50 -1.51
CA TYR A 178 -16.13 -7.28 -1.48
C TYR A 178 -16.84 -7.97 -2.65
N VAL A 179 -16.33 -7.84 -3.88
CA VAL A 179 -16.87 -8.53 -5.06
C VAL A 179 -16.79 -10.05 -4.87
N LEU A 180 -15.67 -10.58 -4.37
CA LEU A 180 -15.56 -12.01 -4.08
C LEU A 180 -16.57 -12.45 -3.02
N SER A 181 -16.79 -11.64 -1.98
CA SER A 181 -17.73 -11.94 -0.91
C SER A 181 -19.19 -11.93 -1.38
N VAL A 182 -19.58 -10.89 -2.13
CA VAL A 182 -20.96 -10.70 -2.57
C VAL A 182 -21.26 -11.54 -3.80
N ALA A 183 -20.45 -11.46 -4.85
CA ALA A 183 -20.69 -12.20 -6.08
C ALA A 183 -20.23 -13.67 -5.98
N GLY A 184 -19.21 -13.99 -5.18
CA GLY A 184 -18.74 -15.37 -5.06
C GLY A 184 -19.69 -16.27 -4.28
N PHE A 185 -20.38 -15.74 -3.27
CA PHE A 185 -21.24 -16.48 -2.32
C PHE A 185 -22.73 -16.14 -2.42
N SER A 186 -23.18 -15.42 -3.46
CA SER A 186 -24.60 -15.15 -3.67
C SER A 186 -25.27 -16.24 -4.51
N ILE A 187 -26.60 -16.24 -4.53
CA ILE A 187 -27.44 -17.25 -5.19
C ILE A 187 -27.67 -16.89 -6.67
N TRP A 188 -26.66 -16.37 -7.36
CA TRP A 188 -26.77 -16.03 -8.79
C TRP A 188 -26.03 -17.06 -9.66
N GLU A 189 -26.42 -17.14 -10.93
CA GLU A 189 -25.93 -18.18 -11.87
C GLU A 189 -24.40 -18.21 -12.04
N GLY A 190 -23.73 -17.08 -11.81
CA GLY A 190 -22.28 -16.96 -11.90
C GLY A 190 -21.53 -17.09 -10.58
N ALA A 191 -22.18 -17.54 -9.49
CA ALA A 191 -21.53 -17.71 -8.20
C ALA A 191 -20.43 -18.79 -8.22
N LEU A 192 -19.37 -18.59 -7.45
CA LEU A 192 -18.30 -19.59 -7.28
C LEU A 192 -18.73 -20.71 -6.33
N PHE A 193 -19.45 -20.34 -5.28
CA PHE A 193 -19.89 -21.21 -4.20
C PHE A 193 -21.39 -21.02 -4.02
N PRO A 194 -22.22 -21.74 -4.80
CA PRO A 194 -23.67 -21.73 -4.64
C PRO A 194 -24.13 -22.39 -3.34
#